data_AF-A0A0S3QRP7-F1
#
_entry.id   AF-A0A0S3QRP7-F1
#
_cell.length_a   1.000
_cell.length_b   1.000
_cell.length_c   1.000
_cell.angle_alpha   90.00
_cell.angle_beta   90.00
_cell.angle_gamma   90.00
#
_symmetry.space_group_name_H-M   'P 1'
#
loop_
_entity.id
_entity.type
_entity.pdbx_description
1 polymer ?
#
loop_
_entity_poly.entity_id
_entity_poly.type
_entity_poly.pdbx_seq_one_letter_code
_entity_poly.pdbx_strand_id
1 'polypeptide(L)'
;MKIKSVGIDAGSTAVKIVGLDKDRNIVFKLVEPTEPKVEEQVQRMMDGLKESFDFDSPQIPVVATGYGSNLIKATKKVTEITCHAVGVFNALGSGGTLVDIGGQDSKVIVVGEEGRVLDFVMNDKCAAGTGRFLENVAWRMNIPIDEFGSWALRTYEEVTVSSTCAVFAESEVISLLARGVPPESVIRGLHRAFAKRIAAMVETVGIQLPIMLSGGVAQNPAIVEMLKEELDVAEVLVPEIPQFIGAFGAAILGLQLS
;
A
#
# COMPACT_ATOMS: atom_id res chain seq x y z
N MET A 1 -16.41 -17.68 13.44
CA MET A 1 -15.34 -17.30 14.38
C MET A 1 -15.71 -15.98 15.00
N LYS A 2 -15.50 -15.79 16.31
CA LYS A 2 -15.87 -14.53 16.96
C LYS A 2 -14.79 -13.47 16.78
N ILE A 3 -15.19 -12.27 16.41
CA ILE A 3 -14.28 -11.14 16.22
C ILE A 3 -13.87 -10.61 17.59
N LYS A 4 -12.57 -10.43 17.79
CA LYS A 4 -11.93 -9.97 19.03
C LYS A 4 -11.30 -8.59 18.91
N SER A 5 -10.85 -8.21 17.72
CA SER A 5 -10.36 -6.86 17.45
C SER A 5 -10.67 -6.45 16.02
N VAL A 6 -10.73 -5.15 15.79
CA VAL A 6 -10.85 -4.56 14.46
C VAL A 6 -9.75 -3.52 14.26
N GLY A 7 -9.13 -3.55 13.08
CA GLY A 7 -8.22 -2.53 12.61
C GLY A 7 -8.82 -1.78 11.43
N ILE A 8 -8.69 -0.46 11.44
CA ILE A 8 -9.18 0.46 10.43
C ILE A 8 -7.98 1.27 9.94
N ASP A 9 -7.69 1.18 8.65
CA ASP A 9 -6.72 2.03 7.97
C ASP A 9 -7.47 2.92 6.98
N ALA A 10 -7.70 4.16 7.42
CA ALA A 10 -8.37 5.19 6.64
C ALA A 10 -7.35 6.01 5.86
N GLY A 11 -6.94 5.51 4.71
CA GLY A 11 -6.00 6.19 3.83
C GLY A 11 -6.63 7.32 3.02
N SER A 12 -5.81 8.05 2.27
CA SER A 12 -6.26 9.13 1.38
C SER A 12 -7.13 8.65 0.21
N THR A 13 -6.92 7.41 -0.24
CA THR A 13 -7.54 6.85 -1.46
C THR A 13 -8.44 5.67 -1.16
N ALA A 14 -8.17 4.91 -0.10
CA ALA A 14 -9.00 3.79 0.31
C ALA A 14 -9.06 3.64 1.84
N VAL A 15 -10.23 3.25 2.33
CA VAL A 15 -10.49 2.80 3.70
C VAL A 15 -10.45 1.28 3.73
N LYS A 16 -9.63 0.71 4.61
CA LYS A 16 -9.47 -0.74 4.79
C LYS A 16 -9.87 -1.11 6.22
N ILE A 17 -10.67 -2.15 6.38
CA ILE A 17 -11.07 -2.69 7.68
C ILE A 17 -10.73 -4.18 7.73
N VAL A 18 -10.07 -4.60 8.80
CA VAL A 18 -9.74 -6.01 9.07
C VAL A 18 -10.25 -6.39 10.46
N GLY A 19 -10.99 -7.50 10.55
CA GLY A 19 -11.41 -8.10 11.81
C GLY A 19 -10.65 -9.39 12.11
N LEU A 20 -10.14 -9.52 13.32
CA LEU A 20 -9.39 -10.70 13.77
C LEU A 20 -10.12 -11.50 14.85
N ASP A 21 -9.89 -12.80 14.88
CA ASP A 21 -10.19 -13.64 16.04
C ASP A 21 -9.04 -13.62 17.07
N LYS A 22 -9.20 -14.37 18.18
CA LYS A 22 -8.19 -14.45 19.26
C LYS A 22 -6.85 -15.04 18.82
N ASP A 23 -6.85 -15.81 17.74
CA ASP A 23 -5.68 -16.53 17.24
C ASP A 23 -5.02 -15.78 16.07
N ARG A 24 -5.40 -14.49 15.87
CA ARG A 24 -4.93 -13.59 14.80
C ARG A 24 -5.39 -13.98 13.39
N ASN A 25 -6.36 -14.88 13.26
CA ASN A 25 -6.92 -15.20 11.95
C ASN A 25 -7.82 -14.07 11.46
N ILE A 26 -7.72 -13.74 10.18
CA ILE A 26 -8.60 -12.78 9.53
C ILE A 26 -9.99 -13.40 9.38
N VAL A 27 -10.97 -12.84 10.09
CA VAL A 27 -12.38 -13.22 9.98
C VAL A 27 -13.03 -12.51 8.79
N PHE A 28 -12.69 -11.24 8.60
CA PHE A 28 -13.11 -10.45 7.45
C PHE A 28 -12.08 -9.39 7.08
N LYS A 29 -12.10 -8.99 5.81
CA LYS A 29 -11.41 -7.81 5.28
C LYS A 29 -12.33 -7.08 4.32
N LEU A 30 -12.39 -5.75 4.40
CA LEU A 30 -13.21 -4.91 3.54
C LEU A 30 -12.40 -3.69 3.09
N VAL A 31 -12.54 -3.33 1.82
CA VAL A 31 -11.92 -2.13 1.24
C VAL A 31 -12.96 -1.35 0.46
N GLU A 32 -12.99 -0.04 0.66
CA GLU A 32 -13.77 0.90 -0.15
C GLU A 32 -12.91 2.13 -0.50
N PRO A 33 -13.13 2.78 -1.66
CA PRO A 33 -12.50 4.07 -1.95
C PRO A 33 -12.84 5.11 -0.87
N THR A 34 -11.89 5.95 -0.48
CA THR A 34 -12.10 6.96 0.56
C THR A 34 -13.12 8.01 0.09
N GLU A 35 -14.16 8.21 0.89
CA GLU A 35 -15.17 9.25 0.66
C GLU A 35 -14.78 10.58 1.34
N PRO A 36 -15.34 11.73 0.90
CA PRO A 36 -15.08 13.03 1.52
C PRO A 36 -15.38 13.09 3.02
N LYS A 37 -16.35 12.28 3.48
CA LYS A 37 -16.76 12.19 4.88
C LYS A 37 -16.37 10.83 5.48
N VAL A 38 -15.07 10.65 5.71
CA VAL A 38 -14.50 9.37 6.16
C VAL A 38 -15.09 8.85 7.48
N GLU A 39 -15.51 9.73 8.40
CA GLU A 39 -16.16 9.31 9.65
C GLU A 39 -17.52 8.64 9.37
N GLU A 40 -18.34 9.25 8.51
CA GLU A 40 -19.65 8.70 8.12
C GLU A 40 -19.48 7.39 7.33
N GLN A 41 -18.50 7.34 6.42
CA GLN A 41 -18.16 6.14 5.67
C GLN A 41 -17.77 4.97 6.60
N VAL A 42 -16.82 5.20 7.51
CA VAL A 42 -16.35 4.17 8.44
C VAL A 42 -17.47 3.70 9.35
N GLN A 43 -18.33 4.60 9.83
CA GLN A 43 -19.50 4.23 10.63
C GLN A 43 -20.43 3.30 9.84
N ARG A 44 -20.76 3.65 8.59
CA ARG A 44 -21.58 2.81 7.69
C ARG A 44 -20.96 1.43 7.47
N MET A 45 -19.67 1.37 7.17
CA MET A 45 -18.95 0.11 6.95
C MET A 45 -18.97 -0.76 8.21
N MET A 46 -18.72 -0.17 9.38
CA MET A 46 -18.73 -0.88 10.66
C MET A 46 -20.12 -1.40 11.05
N ASP A 47 -21.18 -0.66 10.76
CA ASP A 47 -22.55 -1.10 11.06
C ASP A 47 -22.96 -2.27 10.16
N GLY A 48 -22.66 -2.23 8.86
CA GLY A 48 -22.88 -3.37 7.97
C GLY A 48 -22.07 -4.63 8.36
N LEU A 49 -20.86 -4.45 8.89
CA LEU A 49 -20.05 -5.56 9.42
C LEU A 49 -20.68 -6.18 10.67
N LYS A 50 -21.25 -5.37 11.58
CA LYS A 50 -21.94 -5.87 12.79
C LYS A 50 -23.22 -6.63 12.47
N GLU A 51 -23.86 -6.32 11.35
CA GLU A 51 -25.02 -7.08 10.86
C GLU A 51 -24.61 -8.44 10.26
N SER A 52 -23.40 -8.52 9.70
CA SER A 52 -22.93 -9.67 8.92
C SER A 52 -22.08 -10.67 9.72
N PHE A 53 -21.51 -10.26 10.86
CA PHE A 53 -20.55 -11.06 11.60
C PHE A 53 -20.79 -11.04 13.11
N ASP A 54 -20.35 -12.10 13.79
CA ASP A 54 -20.45 -12.24 15.24
C ASP A 54 -19.27 -11.55 15.95
N PHE A 55 -19.57 -10.45 16.63
CA PHE A 55 -18.64 -9.75 17.52
C PHE A 55 -18.70 -10.39 18.92
N ASP A 56 -17.56 -10.61 19.58
CA ASP A 56 -17.53 -11.29 20.88
C ASP A 56 -18.15 -10.47 22.02
N SER A 57 -18.16 -9.15 21.88
CA SER A 57 -18.71 -8.20 22.84
C SER A 57 -19.22 -6.95 22.10
N PRO A 58 -20.19 -6.20 22.67
CA PRO A 58 -20.58 -4.88 22.16
C PRO A 58 -19.41 -3.88 22.05
N GLN A 59 -18.32 -4.11 22.79
CA GLN A 59 -17.14 -3.23 22.83
C GLN A 59 -15.85 -4.03 22.63
N ILE A 60 -15.58 -4.46 21.40
CA ILE A 60 -14.25 -4.96 21.04
C ILE A 60 -13.29 -3.78 20.77
N PRO A 61 -11.97 -3.93 20.99
CA PRO A 61 -11.02 -2.89 20.66
C PRO A 61 -10.98 -2.57 19.16
N VAL A 62 -11.05 -1.27 18.86
CA VAL A 62 -10.89 -0.72 17.51
C VAL A 62 -9.59 0.08 17.40
N VAL A 63 -8.69 -0.46 16.60
CA VAL A 63 -7.43 0.04 16.02
C VAL A 63 -7.54 1.06 14.90
N ALA A 64 -7.43 2.39 15.05
CA ALA A 64 -7.42 3.28 13.88
C ALA A 64 -6.01 3.75 13.47
N THR A 65 -5.76 3.75 12.16
CA THR A 65 -4.58 4.30 11.49
C THR A 65 -4.97 4.92 10.15
N GLY A 66 -4.01 5.44 9.39
CA GLY A 66 -4.27 6.13 8.14
C GLY A 66 -4.40 7.64 8.29
N TYR A 67 -4.26 8.36 7.17
CA TYR A 67 -4.47 9.80 7.05
C TYR A 67 -5.77 10.30 7.74
N GLY A 68 -6.87 9.58 7.57
CA GLY A 68 -8.19 9.89 8.13
C GLY A 68 -8.40 9.45 9.57
N SER A 69 -7.45 8.77 10.21
CA SER A 69 -7.62 8.21 11.57
C SER A 69 -8.06 9.22 12.62
N ASN A 70 -7.64 10.47 12.50
CA ASN A 70 -7.98 11.52 13.45
C ASN A 70 -9.48 11.82 13.48
N LEU A 71 -10.19 11.60 12.37
CA LEU A 71 -11.62 11.83 12.23
C LEU A 71 -12.47 10.64 12.70
N ILE A 72 -11.85 9.48 12.94
CA ILE A 72 -12.55 8.24 13.27
C ILE A 72 -12.59 8.03 14.78
N LYS A 73 -13.72 7.52 15.27
CA LYS A 73 -13.86 7.04 16.65
C LYS A 73 -13.26 5.64 16.76
N ALA A 74 -12.25 5.51 17.61
CA ALA A 74 -11.53 4.27 17.81
C ALA A 74 -11.04 4.17 19.26
N THR A 75 -10.83 2.96 19.75
CA THR A 75 -10.27 2.70 21.09
C THR A 75 -8.87 3.27 21.22
N LYS A 76 -8.06 3.14 20.16
CA LYS A 76 -6.72 3.72 20.07
C LYS A 76 -6.45 4.18 18.65
N LYS A 77 -5.60 5.21 18.52
CA LYS A 77 -5.06 5.68 17.24
C LYS A 77 -3.57 5.41 17.23
N VAL A 78 -3.07 4.83 16.15
CA VAL A 78 -1.66 4.43 15.99
C VAL A 78 -1.18 4.85 14.60
N THR A 79 0.10 5.25 14.50
CA THR A 79 0.67 5.71 13.24
C THR A 79 0.70 4.60 12.19
N GLU A 80 0.55 4.98 10.91
CA GLU A 80 0.59 4.06 9.78
C GLU A 80 1.91 3.29 9.73
N ILE A 81 3.02 3.97 10.03
CA ILE A 81 4.36 3.37 10.11
C ILE A 81 4.37 2.19 11.08
N THR A 82 3.83 2.37 12.29
CA THR A 82 3.79 1.31 13.31
C THR A 82 2.85 0.19 12.89
N CYS A 83 1.66 0.52 12.39
CA CYS A 83 0.68 -0.48 11.97
C CYS A 83 1.20 -1.31 10.79
N HIS A 84 1.82 -0.70 9.79
CA HIS A 84 2.39 -1.42 8.66
C HIS A 84 3.58 -2.32 9.09
N ALA A 85 4.47 -1.84 9.97
CA ALA A 85 5.58 -2.63 10.48
C ALA A 85 5.10 -3.87 11.26
N VAL A 86 4.13 -3.69 12.16
CA VAL A 86 3.51 -4.80 12.92
C VAL A 86 2.79 -5.75 11.97
N GLY A 87 2.02 -5.22 11.02
CA GLY A 87 1.24 -6.00 10.06
C GLY A 87 2.13 -6.87 9.18
N VAL A 88 3.18 -6.31 8.57
CA VAL A 88 4.06 -7.07 7.68
C VAL A 88 4.86 -8.13 8.44
N PHE A 89 5.36 -7.81 9.64
CA PHE A 89 6.11 -8.76 10.46
C PHE A 89 5.25 -9.98 10.82
N ASN A 90 3.96 -9.76 11.15
CA ASN A 90 3.05 -10.86 11.46
C ASN A 90 2.61 -11.63 10.20
N ALA A 91 2.61 -11.00 9.02
CA ALA A 91 2.26 -11.65 7.77
C ALA A 91 3.40 -12.52 7.19
N LEU A 92 4.65 -12.08 7.37
CA LEU A 92 5.83 -12.71 6.74
C LEU A 92 6.80 -13.35 7.74
N GLY A 93 6.61 -13.15 9.04
CA GLY A 93 7.43 -13.75 10.10
C GLY A 93 8.86 -13.24 10.18
N SER A 94 9.19 -12.12 9.52
CA SER A 94 10.55 -11.57 9.47
C SER A 94 10.56 -10.05 9.49
N GLY A 95 11.63 -9.48 10.06
CA GLY A 95 11.99 -8.08 9.88
C GLY A 95 12.81 -7.89 8.59
N GLY A 96 12.94 -6.66 8.12
CA GLY A 96 13.59 -6.28 6.86
C GLY A 96 13.16 -4.87 6.44
N THR A 97 13.30 -4.52 5.16
CA THR A 97 12.88 -3.22 4.65
C THR A 97 11.51 -3.32 3.97
N LEU A 98 10.48 -2.75 4.60
CA LEU A 98 9.15 -2.62 4.03
C LEU A 98 9.04 -1.35 3.19
N VAL A 99 8.59 -1.50 1.94
CA VAL A 99 8.15 -0.42 1.07
C VAL A 99 6.61 -0.43 1.03
N ASP A 100 5.98 0.59 1.59
CA ASP A 100 4.53 0.79 1.50
C ASP A 100 4.22 1.84 0.44
N ILE A 101 3.49 1.46 -0.61
CA ILE A 101 3.16 2.36 -1.72
C ILE A 101 1.64 2.55 -1.77
N GLY A 102 1.22 3.70 -1.24
CA GLY A 102 -0.16 4.14 -1.21
C GLY A 102 -0.58 4.92 -2.45
N GLY A 103 -1.77 5.51 -2.40
CA GLY A 103 -2.27 6.35 -3.49
C GLY A 103 -1.59 7.72 -3.56
N GLN A 104 -1.34 8.37 -2.42
CA GLN A 104 -0.81 9.73 -2.36
C GLN A 104 0.55 9.87 -1.67
N ASP A 105 1.03 8.81 -1.05
CA ASP A 105 2.34 8.77 -0.41
C ASP A 105 2.99 7.40 -0.62
N SER A 106 4.29 7.36 -0.37
CA SER A 106 5.08 6.13 -0.27
C SER A 106 5.98 6.22 0.95
N LYS A 107 6.19 5.08 1.61
CA LYS A 107 6.94 4.97 2.86
C LYS A 107 7.94 3.83 2.73
N VAL A 108 9.15 4.01 3.23
CA VAL A 108 10.10 2.93 3.43
C VAL A 108 10.37 2.83 4.92
N ILE A 109 10.21 1.63 5.48
CA ILE A 109 10.24 1.36 6.91
C ILE A 109 11.23 0.22 7.14
N VAL A 110 12.22 0.46 8.00
CA VAL A 110 13.11 -0.59 8.47
C VAL A 110 12.44 -1.27 9.67
N VAL A 111 12.05 -2.52 9.47
CA VAL A 111 11.29 -3.34 10.42
C VAL A 111 12.25 -4.29 11.14
N GLY A 112 12.39 -4.12 12.45
CA GLY A 112 13.15 -5.00 13.32
C GLY A 112 12.32 -6.17 13.88
N GLU A 113 12.87 -6.81 14.90
CA GLU A 113 12.19 -7.89 15.63
C GLU A 113 10.83 -7.44 16.18
N GLU A 114 9.87 -8.37 16.18
CA GLU A 114 8.51 -8.18 16.67
C GLU A 114 7.75 -7.01 15.99
N GLY A 115 8.19 -6.59 14.80
CA GLY A 115 7.58 -5.48 14.06
C GLY A 115 7.96 -4.09 14.59
N ARG A 116 9.06 -3.97 15.36
CA ARG A 116 9.56 -2.67 15.83
C ARG A 116 10.06 -1.83 14.66
N VAL A 117 9.67 -0.56 14.61
CA VAL A 117 10.20 0.41 13.64
C VAL A 117 11.59 0.84 14.09
N LEU A 118 12.61 0.60 13.26
CA LEU A 118 14.00 1.01 13.53
C LEU A 118 14.34 2.35 12.88
N ASP A 119 13.88 2.55 11.65
CA ASP A 119 14.02 3.79 10.89
C ASP A 119 12.92 3.88 9.82
N PHE A 120 12.66 5.07 9.29
CA PHE A 120 11.74 5.24 8.17
C PHE A 120 11.99 6.54 7.39
N VAL A 121 11.64 6.50 6.11
CA VAL A 121 11.52 7.69 5.25
C VAL A 121 10.15 7.68 4.56
N MET A 122 9.60 8.85 4.28
CA MET A 122 8.34 8.99 3.55
C MET A 122 8.41 10.09 2.50
N ASN A 123 7.69 9.88 1.40
CA ASN A 123 7.41 10.88 0.40
C ASN A 123 5.90 11.10 0.33
N ASP A 124 5.45 12.24 0.86
CA ASP A 124 4.06 12.70 0.92
C ASP A 124 3.82 13.99 0.10
N LYS A 125 4.89 14.57 -0.47
CA LYS A 125 4.83 15.85 -1.21
C LYS A 125 4.79 15.68 -2.73
N CYS A 126 5.15 14.50 -3.23
CA CYS A 126 5.29 14.26 -4.68
C CYS A 126 4.52 13.01 -5.13
N ALA A 127 3.60 13.19 -6.07
CA ALA A 127 2.79 12.11 -6.65
C ALA A 127 3.60 11.13 -7.51
N ALA A 128 4.80 11.51 -7.99
CA ALA A 128 5.52 10.71 -8.99
C ALA A 128 5.94 9.32 -8.48
N GLY A 129 6.02 9.13 -7.15
CA GLY A 129 6.32 7.84 -6.53
C GLY A 129 5.10 7.17 -5.90
N THR A 130 3.87 7.51 -6.28
CA THR A 130 2.65 7.03 -5.62
C THR A 130 1.65 6.45 -6.62
N GLY A 131 0.67 5.69 -6.13
CA GLY A 131 -0.36 5.06 -6.97
C GLY A 131 -1.14 6.06 -7.83
N ARG A 132 -1.33 7.30 -7.36
CA ARG A 132 -2.02 8.34 -8.12
C ARG A 132 -1.37 8.65 -9.45
N PHE A 133 -0.04 8.57 -9.54
CA PHE A 133 0.66 8.75 -10.81
C PHE A 133 0.33 7.62 -11.80
N LEU A 134 0.33 6.37 -11.33
CA LEU A 134 -0.04 5.22 -12.16
C LEU A 134 -1.51 5.32 -12.60
N GLU A 135 -2.42 5.68 -11.69
CA GLU A 135 -3.85 5.89 -11.98
C GLU A 135 -4.08 6.95 -13.06
N ASN A 136 -3.44 8.12 -12.94
CA ASN A 136 -3.60 9.20 -13.92
C ASN A 136 -3.16 8.77 -15.32
N VAL A 137 -2.02 8.07 -15.41
CA VAL A 137 -1.48 7.64 -16.71
C VAL A 137 -2.31 6.51 -17.30
N ALA A 138 -2.67 5.51 -16.50
CA ALA A 138 -3.56 4.43 -16.92
C ALA A 138 -4.88 4.98 -17.47
N TRP A 139 -5.47 5.96 -16.77
CA TRP A 139 -6.68 6.65 -17.22
C TRP A 139 -6.49 7.36 -18.58
N ARG A 140 -5.39 8.11 -18.76
CA ARG A 140 -5.10 8.78 -20.04
C ARG A 140 -4.87 7.80 -21.19
N MET A 141 -4.34 6.62 -20.90
CA MET A 141 -4.13 5.55 -21.88
C MET A 141 -5.37 4.68 -22.09
N ASN A 142 -6.46 4.95 -21.36
CA ASN A 142 -7.69 4.15 -21.36
C ASN A 142 -7.43 2.67 -21.06
N ILE A 143 -6.55 2.39 -20.10
CA ILE A 143 -6.21 1.06 -19.60
C ILE A 143 -6.70 0.95 -18.15
N PRO A 144 -7.43 -0.11 -17.78
CA PRO A 144 -7.80 -0.34 -16.37
C PRO A 144 -6.55 -0.41 -15.48
N ILE A 145 -6.59 0.22 -14.30
CA ILE A 145 -5.44 0.27 -13.39
C ILE A 145 -4.97 -1.14 -12.98
N ASP A 146 -5.90 -2.08 -12.81
CA ASP A 146 -5.62 -3.47 -12.45
C ASP A 146 -4.87 -4.24 -13.56
N GLU A 147 -4.99 -3.79 -14.81
CA GLU A 147 -4.27 -4.39 -15.95
C GLU A 147 -2.93 -3.68 -16.21
N PHE A 148 -2.75 -2.45 -15.72
CA PHE A 148 -1.67 -1.56 -16.15
C PHE A 148 -0.27 -2.15 -15.88
N GLY A 149 -0.09 -2.85 -14.76
CA GLY A 149 1.16 -3.57 -14.47
C GLY A 149 1.46 -4.69 -15.47
N SER A 150 0.44 -5.48 -15.83
CA SER A 150 0.59 -6.56 -16.81
C SER A 150 0.99 -6.04 -18.20
N TRP A 151 0.56 -4.83 -18.57
CA TRP A 151 1.00 -4.19 -19.82
C TRP A 151 2.50 -3.89 -19.84
N ALA A 152 3.09 -3.45 -18.72
CA ALA A 152 4.54 -3.21 -18.61
C ALA A 152 5.38 -4.49 -18.78
N LEU A 153 4.79 -5.66 -18.58
CA LEU A 153 5.45 -6.96 -18.68
C LEU A 153 5.28 -7.64 -20.05
N ARG A 154 4.51 -7.04 -20.98
CA ARG A 154 4.29 -7.62 -22.32
C ARG A 154 5.52 -7.51 -23.24
N THR A 155 6.48 -6.69 -22.87
CA THR A 155 7.69 -6.43 -23.65
C THR A 155 8.89 -6.26 -22.73
N TYR A 156 10.09 -6.51 -23.26
CA TYR A 156 11.35 -6.12 -22.62
C TYR A 156 11.89 -4.79 -23.17
N GLU A 157 11.35 -4.31 -24.30
CA GLU A 157 11.72 -3.02 -24.86
C GLU A 157 11.09 -1.89 -24.04
N GLU A 158 11.93 -1.08 -23.39
CA GLU A 158 11.49 0.11 -22.65
C GLU A 158 12.03 1.38 -23.30
N VAL A 159 11.22 2.44 -23.27
CA VAL A 159 11.69 3.79 -23.59
C VAL A 159 12.04 4.53 -22.31
N THR A 160 13.01 5.43 -22.38
CA THR A 160 13.32 6.28 -21.22
C THR A 160 12.24 7.33 -21.05
N VAL A 161 11.60 7.35 -19.87
CA VAL A 161 10.78 8.48 -19.41
C VAL A 161 11.67 9.34 -18.51
N SER A 162 12.08 10.48 -19.03
CA SER A 162 13.10 11.35 -18.41
C SER A 162 12.54 12.26 -17.31
N SER A 163 11.25 12.55 -17.35
CA SER A 163 10.60 13.48 -16.43
C SER A 163 10.48 12.91 -15.01
N THR A 164 10.99 13.67 -14.03
CA THR A 164 10.89 13.31 -12.61
C THR A 164 9.56 13.73 -11.98
N CYS A 165 8.94 14.79 -12.49
CA CYS A 165 7.63 15.29 -12.06
C CYS A 165 6.50 14.50 -12.73
N ALA A 166 5.51 14.06 -11.95
CA ALA A 166 4.36 13.30 -12.46
C ALA A 166 3.64 14.01 -13.63
N VAL A 167 3.44 15.33 -13.53
CA VAL A 167 2.76 16.12 -14.57
C VAL A 167 3.54 16.16 -15.89
N PHE A 168 4.86 16.29 -15.82
CA PHE A 168 5.71 16.28 -17.01
C PHE A 168 5.87 14.86 -17.57
N ALA A 169 5.96 13.85 -16.71
CA ALA A 169 5.98 12.46 -17.14
C ALA A 169 4.68 12.06 -17.87
N GLU A 170 3.52 12.50 -17.38
CA GLU A 170 2.25 12.34 -18.09
C GLU A 170 2.30 12.96 -19.50
N SER A 171 2.83 14.19 -19.61
CA SER A 171 2.94 14.88 -20.89
C SER A 171 3.91 14.18 -21.85
N GLU A 172 5.03 13.69 -21.33
CA GLU A 172 6.04 12.92 -22.07
C GLU A 172 5.47 11.60 -22.60
N VAL A 173 4.71 10.88 -21.78
CA VAL A 173 3.99 9.66 -22.19
C VAL A 173 3.07 9.93 -23.37
N ILE A 174 2.24 10.99 -23.31
CA ILE A 174 1.35 11.35 -24.41
C ILE A 174 2.14 11.71 -25.68
N SER A 175 3.25 12.43 -25.54
CA SER A 175 4.13 12.76 -26.67
C SER A 175 4.77 11.54 -27.31
N LEU A 176 5.18 10.54 -26.52
CA LEU A 176 5.73 9.27 -27.03
C LEU A 176 4.66 8.49 -27.81
N LEU A 177 3.44 8.39 -27.28
CA LEU A 177 2.32 7.73 -27.96
C LEU A 177 1.95 8.44 -29.27
N ALA A 178 1.89 9.77 -29.27
CA ALA A 178 1.60 10.57 -30.46
C ALA A 178 2.67 10.40 -31.57
N ARG A 179 3.90 10.04 -31.21
CA ARG A 179 4.98 9.71 -32.14
C ARG A 179 4.95 8.26 -32.63
N GLY A 180 3.97 7.46 -32.20
CA GLY A 180 3.81 6.08 -32.61
C GLY A 180 4.69 5.08 -31.85
N VAL A 181 5.25 5.45 -30.69
CA VAL A 181 5.96 4.50 -29.84
C VAL A 181 4.96 3.46 -29.30
N PRO A 182 5.30 2.16 -29.30
CA PRO A 182 4.42 1.12 -28.76
C PRO A 182 3.99 1.42 -27.31
N PRO A 183 2.69 1.32 -26.97
CA PRO A 183 2.19 1.61 -25.63
C PRO A 183 2.88 0.79 -24.53
N GLU A 184 3.13 -0.49 -24.76
CA GLU A 184 3.77 -1.40 -23.82
C GLU A 184 5.18 -0.90 -23.44
N SER A 185 5.94 -0.39 -24.41
CA SER A 185 7.28 0.15 -24.18
C SER A 185 7.27 1.45 -23.38
N VAL A 186 6.26 2.30 -23.61
CA VAL A 186 6.04 3.53 -22.83
C VAL A 186 5.66 3.20 -21.39
N ILE A 187 4.73 2.25 -21.20
CA ILE A 187 4.27 1.81 -19.88
C ILE A 187 5.43 1.17 -19.11
N ARG A 188 6.25 0.32 -19.76
CA ARG A 188 7.44 -0.28 -19.13
C ARG A 188 8.44 0.79 -18.69
N GLY A 189 8.75 1.74 -19.56
CA GLY A 189 9.63 2.88 -19.25
C GLY A 189 9.17 3.73 -18.06
N LEU A 190 7.86 3.91 -17.94
CA LEU A 190 7.26 4.61 -16.82
C LEU A 190 7.36 3.83 -15.51
N HIS A 191 7.08 2.51 -15.53
CA HIS A 191 7.24 1.66 -14.35
C HIS A 191 8.72 1.60 -13.92
N ARG A 192 9.66 1.60 -14.87
CA ARG A 192 11.10 1.68 -14.60
C ARG A 192 11.45 2.97 -13.86
N ALA A 193 10.98 4.11 -14.37
CA ALA A 193 11.20 5.40 -13.71
C ALA A 193 10.56 5.47 -12.30
N PHE A 194 9.42 4.80 -12.12
CA PHE A 194 8.77 4.65 -10.83
C PHE A 194 9.61 3.81 -9.86
N ALA A 195 10.04 2.62 -10.27
CA ALA A 195 10.84 1.71 -9.46
C ALA A 195 12.16 2.35 -9.02
N LYS A 196 12.85 3.07 -9.93
CA LYS A 196 14.06 3.84 -9.61
C LYS A 196 13.86 4.84 -8.47
N ARG A 197 12.71 5.52 -8.46
CA ARG A 197 12.39 6.50 -7.42
C ARG A 197 12.18 5.84 -6.07
N ILE A 198 11.50 4.70 -6.04
CA ILE A 198 11.30 3.92 -4.82
C ILE A 198 12.61 3.31 -4.34
N ALA A 199 13.43 2.77 -5.24
CA ALA A 199 14.76 2.24 -4.92
C ALA A 199 15.65 3.31 -4.27
N ALA A 200 15.65 4.54 -4.80
CA ALA A 200 16.36 5.66 -4.18
C ALA A 200 15.86 5.96 -2.75
N MET A 201 14.56 5.81 -2.46
CA MET A 201 14.05 5.95 -1.08
C MET A 201 14.58 4.82 -0.19
N VAL A 202 14.62 3.60 -0.69
CA VAL A 202 15.16 2.44 0.04
C VAL A 202 16.63 2.65 0.40
N GLU A 203 17.43 3.17 -0.51
CA GLU A 203 18.85 3.48 -0.29
C GLU A 203 19.06 4.50 0.85
N THR A 204 18.12 5.44 1.07
CA THR A 204 18.28 6.47 2.12
C THR A 204 18.27 5.92 3.55
N VAL A 205 17.54 4.83 3.80
CA VAL A 205 17.45 4.19 5.13
C VAL A 205 18.35 2.95 5.23
N GLY A 206 18.99 2.57 4.12
CA GLY A 206 19.78 1.35 4.00
C GLY A 206 18.93 0.11 3.72
N ILE A 207 19.48 -0.78 2.89
CA ILE A 207 18.83 -2.05 2.55
C ILE A 207 19.00 -3.04 3.70
N GLN A 208 17.89 -3.48 4.28
CA GLN A 208 17.83 -4.65 5.16
C GLN A 208 16.96 -5.72 4.49
N LEU A 209 17.54 -6.88 4.21
CA LEU A 209 16.81 -7.97 3.59
C LEU A 209 15.92 -8.71 4.61
N PRO A 210 14.78 -9.25 4.16
CA PRO A 210 14.22 -9.14 2.82
C PRO A 210 13.61 -7.76 2.53
N ILE A 211 13.55 -7.38 1.25
CA ILE A 211 12.70 -6.27 0.80
C ILE A 211 11.25 -6.78 0.76
N MET A 212 10.34 -6.03 1.34
CA MET A 212 8.91 -6.34 1.41
C MET A 212 8.11 -5.21 0.76
N LEU A 213 6.98 -5.52 0.13
CA LEU A 213 6.12 -4.53 -0.53
C LEU A 213 4.68 -4.61 0.00
N SER A 214 4.12 -3.47 0.43
CA SER A 214 2.71 -3.33 0.83
C SER A 214 2.04 -2.14 0.13
N GLY A 215 0.75 -1.97 0.41
CA GLY A 215 -0.07 -0.91 -0.18
C GLY A 215 -0.82 -1.38 -1.43
N GLY A 216 -1.60 -0.48 -2.03
CA GLY A 216 -2.41 -0.81 -3.21
C GLY A 216 -1.54 -1.13 -4.42
N VAL A 217 -0.43 -0.39 -4.59
CA VAL A 217 0.47 -0.54 -5.75
C VAL A 217 1.26 -1.85 -5.70
N ALA A 218 1.38 -2.50 -4.55
CA ALA A 218 2.00 -3.81 -4.42
C ALA A 218 1.30 -4.92 -5.24
N GLN A 219 0.05 -4.69 -5.65
CA GLN A 219 -0.70 -5.59 -6.54
C GLN A 219 -0.25 -5.48 -8.01
N ASN A 220 0.55 -4.46 -8.36
CA ASN A 220 1.09 -4.29 -9.69
C ASN A 220 2.35 -5.18 -9.86
N PRO A 221 2.29 -6.24 -10.69
CA PRO A 221 3.39 -7.19 -10.82
C PRO A 221 4.66 -6.57 -11.42
N ALA A 222 4.53 -5.55 -12.28
CA ALA A 222 5.67 -4.87 -12.85
C ALA A 222 6.47 -4.08 -11.81
N ILE A 223 5.81 -3.50 -10.81
CA ILE A 223 6.51 -2.81 -9.72
C ILE A 223 7.33 -3.80 -8.89
N VAL A 224 6.78 -4.99 -8.61
CA VAL A 224 7.51 -6.05 -7.89
C VAL A 224 8.75 -6.48 -8.68
N GLU A 225 8.59 -6.78 -9.97
CA GLU A 225 9.69 -7.22 -10.84
C GLU A 225 10.76 -6.15 -10.99
N MET A 226 10.36 -4.90 -11.25
CA MET A 226 11.31 -3.82 -11.46
C MET A 226 12.01 -3.39 -10.17
N LEU A 227 11.34 -3.42 -9.02
CA LEU A 227 12.02 -3.17 -7.74
C LEU A 227 13.08 -4.23 -7.44
N LYS A 228 12.80 -5.50 -7.79
CA LYS A 228 13.77 -6.58 -7.67
C LYS A 228 15.03 -6.29 -8.50
N GLU A 229 14.84 -5.83 -9.74
CA GLU A 229 15.93 -5.46 -10.65
C GLU A 229 16.70 -4.20 -10.17
N GLU A 230 15.99 -3.12 -9.80
CA GLU A 230 16.62 -1.85 -9.41
C GLU A 230 17.40 -1.95 -8.09
N LEU A 231 16.97 -2.82 -7.17
CA LEU A 231 17.66 -3.05 -5.89
C LEU A 231 18.69 -4.17 -5.94
N ASP A 232 18.84 -4.85 -7.08
CA ASP A 232 19.71 -6.02 -7.27
C ASP A 232 19.51 -7.09 -6.17
N VAL A 233 18.24 -7.44 -5.91
CA VAL A 233 17.86 -8.44 -4.91
C VAL A 233 17.29 -9.69 -5.56
N ALA A 234 17.45 -10.85 -4.89
CA ALA A 234 16.93 -12.10 -5.42
C ALA A 234 15.39 -12.16 -5.43
N GLU A 235 14.76 -11.48 -4.48
CA GLU A 235 13.30 -11.52 -4.27
C GLU A 235 12.80 -10.24 -3.58
N VAL A 236 11.56 -9.86 -3.91
CA VAL A 236 10.76 -8.87 -3.18
C VAL A 236 9.53 -9.60 -2.65
N LEU A 237 9.36 -9.62 -1.33
CA LEU A 237 8.26 -10.34 -0.68
C LEU A 237 6.99 -9.49 -0.68
N VAL A 238 5.88 -10.07 -1.12
CA VAL A 238 4.56 -9.44 -1.10
C VAL A 238 3.64 -10.29 -0.24
N PRO A 239 3.10 -9.77 0.88
CA PRO A 239 2.10 -10.49 1.66
C PRO A 239 0.86 -10.80 0.82
N GLU A 240 0.10 -11.85 1.18
CA GLU A 240 -1.15 -12.21 0.48
C GLU A 240 -2.22 -11.10 0.49
N ILE A 241 -2.10 -10.14 1.42
CA ILE A 241 -3.06 -9.06 1.64
C ILE A 241 -2.38 -7.69 1.64
N PRO A 242 -1.61 -7.33 0.60
CA PRO A 242 -0.63 -6.25 0.69
C PRO A 242 -1.29 -4.87 0.94
N GLN A 243 -2.49 -4.65 0.39
CA GLN A 243 -3.27 -3.42 0.60
C GLN A 243 -3.88 -3.30 2.02
N PHE A 244 -3.96 -4.41 2.76
CA PHE A 244 -4.59 -4.48 4.08
C PHE A 244 -3.58 -4.49 5.23
N ILE A 245 -2.28 -4.44 4.96
CA ILE A 245 -1.23 -4.60 5.98
C ILE A 245 -1.35 -3.58 7.12
N GLY A 246 -1.66 -2.32 6.83
CA GLY A 246 -1.91 -1.30 7.85
C GLY A 246 -3.11 -1.64 8.76
N ALA A 247 -4.25 -2.01 8.17
CA ALA A 247 -5.44 -2.41 8.93
C ALA A 247 -5.19 -3.72 9.71
N PHE A 248 -4.46 -4.67 9.15
CA PHE A 248 -4.10 -5.92 9.80
C PHE A 248 -3.22 -5.69 11.03
N GLY A 249 -2.17 -4.88 10.91
CA GLY A 249 -1.32 -4.52 12.04
C GLY A 249 -2.07 -3.72 13.11
N ALA A 250 -2.98 -2.82 12.72
CA ALA A 250 -3.87 -2.15 13.66
C ALA A 250 -4.75 -3.16 14.43
N ALA A 251 -5.33 -4.14 13.75
CA ALA A 251 -6.14 -5.17 14.40
C ALA A 251 -5.31 -6.04 15.37
N ILE A 252 -4.06 -6.38 15.02
CA ILE A 252 -3.13 -7.11 15.90
C ILE A 252 -2.85 -6.30 17.18
N LEU A 253 -2.58 -5.01 17.05
CA LEU A 253 -2.40 -4.12 18.21
C LEU A 253 -3.68 -4.02 19.06
N GLY A 254 -4.86 -4.10 18.44
CA GLY A 254 -6.14 -4.16 19.13
C GLY A 254 -6.30 -5.41 20.01
N LEU A 255 -5.76 -6.56 19.61
CA LEU A 255 -5.80 -7.79 20.43
C LEU A 255 -5.02 -7.64 21.74
N GLN A 256 -4.04 -6.74 21.81
CA GLN A 256 -3.27 -6.46 23.02
C GLN A 256 -4.04 -5.56 24.02
N LEU A 257 -5.17 -5.00 23.59
CA LEU A 257 -6.07 -4.18 24.42
C LEU A 257 -7.28 -4.97 24.94
N SER A 258 -7.44 -6.22 24.49
CA SER A 258 -8.56 -7.11 24.79
C SER A 258 -8.39 -7.87 26.10
#